data_AF-A0A8D8FDK8-F1
#
_entry.id   AF-A0A8D8FDK8-F1
#
_cell.length_a   1.000
_cell.length_b   1.000
_cell.length_c   1.000
_cell.angle_alpha   90.00
_cell.angle_beta   90.00
_cell.angle_gamma   90.00
#
_symmetry.space_group_name_H-M   'P 1'
#
loop_
_entity.id
_entity.type
_entity.pdbx_description
1 polymer ?
#
loop_
_entity_poly.entity_id
_entity_poly.type
_entity_poly.pdbx_seq_one_letter_code
_entity_poly.pdbx_strand_id
1 'polypeptide(L)'
;MAIPEWYDEVKFKRAQRFYKRNAFAITLAAFYGLIAVMAVPSVLNVLMFTKKSSTPVTAYRRYLLTILHFTIWYRDDLAPGTRFWRSLMYTRKAHDSASKRASAATEGMIISQRDMVLVQFSFAG
;
A
#
# COMPACT_ATOMS: atom_id res chain seq x y z
N MET A 1 -14.55 9.38 -4.37
CA MET A 1 -13.99 9.19 -3.01
C MET A 1 -14.05 10.53 -2.33
N ALA A 2 -14.50 10.58 -1.07
CA ALA A 2 -14.51 11.78 -0.25
C ALA A 2 -13.59 11.54 0.96
N ILE A 3 -13.16 12.63 1.61
CA ILE A 3 -12.56 12.52 2.94
C ILE A 3 -13.66 12.00 3.89
N PRO A 4 -13.39 10.98 4.71
CA PRO A 4 -14.40 10.46 5.62
C PRO A 4 -14.74 11.49 6.70
N GLU A 5 -16.00 11.48 7.15
CA GLU A 5 -16.50 12.43 8.18
C GLU A 5 -15.75 12.33 9.52
N TRP A 6 -15.18 11.17 9.81
CA TRP A 6 -14.37 10.94 11.02
C TRP A 6 -12.91 11.39 10.89
N TYR A 7 -12.51 11.99 9.75
CA TYR A 7 -11.16 12.52 9.57
C TYR A 7 -10.88 13.66 10.56
N ASP A 8 -9.82 13.51 11.34
CA ASP A 8 -9.34 14.49 12.30
C ASP A 8 -7.96 14.99 11.85
N GLU A 9 -7.94 16.20 11.30
CA GLU A 9 -6.70 16.81 10.78
C GLU A 9 -5.64 16.96 11.87
N VAL A 10 -6.03 17.27 13.11
CA VAL A 10 -5.09 17.45 14.22
C VAL A 10 -4.38 16.13 14.54
N LYS A 11 -5.14 15.03 14.64
CA LYS A 11 -4.56 13.68 14.84
C LYS A 11 -3.71 13.25 13.64
N PHE A 12 -4.18 13.53 12.42
CA PHE A 12 -3.45 13.18 11.21
C PHE A 12 -2.09 13.88 11.15
N LYS A 13 -2.04 15.20 11.34
CA LYS A 13 -0.80 15.98 11.39
C LYS A 13 0.10 15.55 12.54
N ARG A 14 -0.46 15.14 13.69
CA ARG A 14 0.30 14.56 14.80
C ARG A 14 1.01 13.27 14.39
N ALA A 15 0.34 12.36 13.70
CA ALA A 15 0.93 11.14 13.17
C ALA A 15 2.04 11.43 12.15
N GLN A 16 1.85 12.41 11.26
CA GLN A 16 2.90 12.83 10.33
C GLN A 16 4.14 13.40 11.03
N ARG A 17 3.97 14.19 12.10
CA ARG A 17 5.09 14.65 12.93
C ARG A 17 5.81 13.49 13.62
N PHE A 18 5.07 12.51 14.11
CA PHE A 18 5.63 11.29 14.68
C PHE A 18 6.45 10.52 13.64
N TYR A 19 5.92 10.36 12.42
CA TYR A 19 6.65 9.75 11.32
C TYR A 19 7.93 10.50 10.99
N LYS A 20 7.90 11.84 10.87
CA LYS A 20 9.10 12.63 10.56
C LYS A 20 10.25 12.39 11.54
N ARG A 21 9.94 12.14 12.83
CA ARG A 21 10.92 11.85 13.88
C ARG A 21 11.39 10.39 13.89
N ASN A 22 10.60 9.47 13.37
CA ASN A 22 10.83 8.02 13.44
C ASN A 22 10.83 7.34 12.06
N ALA A 23 11.11 8.10 10.99
CA ALA A 23 10.84 7.68 9.62
C ALA A 23 11.56 6.38 9.26
N PHE A 24 12.82 6.25 9.68
CA PHE A 24 13.62 5.04 9.46
C PHE A 24 12.97 3.81 10.12
N ALA A 25 12.69 3.88 11.43
CA ALA A 25 12.10 2.77 12.17
C ALA A 25 10.73 2.35 11.63
N ILE A 26 9.86 3.32 11.33
CA ILE A 26 8.53 3.04 10.77
C ILE A 26 8.62 2.44 9.36
N THR A 27 9.51 2.98 8.51
CA THR A 27 9.71 2.44 7.15
C THR A 27 10.30 1.03 7.18
N LEU A 28 11.23 0.77 8.11
CA LEU A 28 11.83 -0.55 8.28
C LEU A 28 10.82 -1.58 8.81
N ALA A 29 10.00 -1.20 9.82
CA ALA A 29 8.92 -2.04 10.33
C ALA A 29 7.91 -2.39 9.22
N ALA A 30 7.48 -1.38 8.45
CA ALA A 30 6.63 -1.55 7.28
C ALA A 30 7.23 -2.51 6.23
N PHE A 31 8.55 -2.44 6.00
CA PHE A 31 9.24 -3.34 5.09
C PHE A 31 9.20 -4.80 5.58
N TYR A 32 9.45 -5.05 6.87
CA TYR A 32 9.31 -6.39 7.44
C TYR A 32 7.87 -6.90 7.40
N GLY A 33 6.89 -6.03 7.65
CA GLY A 33 5.48 -6.37 7.48
C GLY A 33 5.14 -6.78 6.03
N LEU A 34 5.70 -6.08 5.04
CA LEU A 34 5.54 -6.44 3.63
C LEU A 34 6.16 -7.81 3.28
N ILE A 35 7.25 -8.20 3.94
CA ILE A 35 7.82 -9.54 3.80
C ILE A 35 6.87 -10.57 4.45
N ALA A 36 6.39 -10.29 5.66
CA ALA A 36 5.51 -11.20 6.40
C ALA A 36 4.20 -11.51 5.64
N VAL A 37 3.59 -10.50 5.00
CA VAL A 37 2.33 -10.71 4.25
C VAL A 37 2.50 -11.59 3.00
N MET A 38 3.73 -11.84 2.54
CA MET A 38 3.98 -12.81 1.47
C MET A 38 3.72 -14.26 1.91
N ALA A 39 3.63 -14.53 3.22
CA ALA A 39 3.18 -15.83 3.73
C ALA A 39 1.68 -16.08 3.52
N VAL A 40 0.91 -15.05 3.14
CA VAL A 40 -0.53 -15.18 2.83
C VAL A 40 -0.70 -15.60 1.37
N PRO A 41 -1.18 -16.83 1.07
CA PRO A 41 -1.20 -17.35 -0.30
C PRO A 41 -2.03 -16.53 -1.29
N SER A 42 -3.17 -15.97 -0.87
CA SER A 42 -4.01 -15.09 -1.71
C SER A 42 -3.24 -13.86 -2.18
N VAL A 43 -2.47 -13.24 -1.28
CA VAL A 43 -1.61 -12.10 -1.60
C VAL A 43 -0.48 -12.52 -2.53
N LEU A 44 0.27 -13.58 -2.17
CA LEU A 44 1.42 -14.03 -2.94
C LEU A 44 1.04 -14.42 -4.38
N ASN A 45 -0.09 -15.11 -4.56
CA ASN A 45 -0.57 -15.54 -5.87
C ASN A 45 -0.81 -14.36 -6.81
N VAL A 46 -1.44 -13.27 -6.32
CA VAL A 46 -1.62 -12.05 -7.12
C VAL A 46 -0.28 -11.39 -7.44
N LEU A 47 0.67 -11.37 -6.50
CA LEU A 47 2.01 -10.82 -6.76
C LEU A 47 2.74 -11.60 -7.86
N MET A 48 2.70 -12.94 -7.81
CA MET A 48 3.27 -13.80 -8.84
C MET A 48 2.57 -13.63 -10.19
N PHE A 49 1.24 -13.47 -10.20
CA PHE A 49 0.45 -13.24 -11.40
C PHE A 49 0.85 -11.95 -12.12
N THR A 50 1.07 -10.85 -11.39
CA THR A 50 1.39 -9.55 -12.02
C THR A 50 2.74 -9.51 -12.72
N LYS A 51 3.65 -10.45 -12.39
CA LYS A 51 5.06 -10.48 -12.84
C LYS A 51 5.84 -9.19 -12.55
N LYS A 52 5.35 -8.32 -11.65
CA LYS A 52 6.03 -7.07 -11.27
C LYS A 52 7.16 -7.28 -10.25
N SER A 53 7.45 -8.52 -9.91
CA SER A 53 8.56 -8.91 -9.03
C SER A 53 9.26 -10.18 -9.52
N SER A 54 9.18 -10.50 -10.82
CA SER A 54 9.76 -11.74 -11.37
C SER A 54 11.27 -11.66 -11.61
N THR A 55 11.88 -10.47 -11.50
CA THR A 55 13.32 -10.26 -11.61
C THR A 55 13.79 -9.28 -10.52
N PRO A 56 15.07 -9.29 -10.13
CA PRO A 56 15.58 -8.34 -9.13
C PRO A 56 15.29 -6.87 -9.48
N VAL A 57 15.43 -6.48 -10.75
CA VAL A 57 15.18 -5.10 -11.21
C VAL A 57 13.69 -4.73 -11.14
N THR A 58 12.79 -5.64 -11.52
CA THR A 58 11.34 -5.36 -11.45
C THR A 58 10.85 -5.32 -10.01
N ALA A 59 11.35 -6.24 -9.17
CA ALA A 59 11.11 -6.23 -7.73
C ALA A 59 11.59 -4.94 -7.08
N TYR A 60 12.84 -4.53 -7.34
CA TYR A 60 13.40 -3.27 -6.85
C TYR A 60 12.50 -2.07 -7.18
N ARG A 61 12.08 -1.93 -8.45
CA ARG A 61 11.18 -0.85 -8.88
C ARG A 61 9.85 -0.87 -8.13
N ARG A 62 9.23 -2.04 -7.98
CA ARG A 62 7.94 -2.18 -7.28
C ARG A 62 8.06 -1.78 -5.81
N TYR A 63 9.09 -2.25 -5.12
CA TYR A 63 9.27 -1.96 -3.69
C TYR A 63 9.71 -0.52 -3.44
N LEU A 64 10.52 0.06 -4.31
CA LEU A 64 10.83 1.49 -4.26
C LEU A 64 9.57 2.36 -4.45
N LEU A 65 8.69 2.01 -5.40
CA LEU A 65 7.39 2.68 -5.56
C LEU A 65 6.53 2.52 -4.31
N THR A 66 6.54 1.36 -3.65
CA THR A 66 5.82 1.13 -2.40
C THR A 66 6.32 2.08 -1.30
N ILE A 67 7.64 2.18 -1.11
CA ILE A 67 8.27 3.11 -0.16
C ILE A 67 7.92 4.57 -0.48
N LEU A 68 7.89 4.93 -1.78
CA LEU A 68 7.50 6.27 -2.22
C LEU A 68 6.05 6.60 -1.87
N HIS A 69 5.10 5.71 -2.21
CA HIS A 69 3.69 5.89 -1.87
C HIS A 69 3.48 6.00 -0.36
N PHE A 70 4.10 5.11 0.41
CA PHE A 70 4.10 5.14 1.87
C PHE A 70 4.62 6.47 2.41
N THR A 71 5.79 6.92 1.94
CA THR A 71 6.39 8.19 2.38
C THR A 71 5.53 9.39 2.03
N ILE A 72 4.91 9.40 0.84
CA ILE A 72 3.94 10.44 0.45
C ILE A 72 2.79 10.48 1.44
N TRP A 73 2.26 9.31 1.84
CA TRP A 73 1.12 9.27 2.77
C TRP A 73 1.48 9.83 4.16
N TYR A 74 2.68 9.59 4.64
CA TYR A 74 3.10 10.10 5.95
C TYR A 74 3.65 11.53 5.94
N ARG A 75 3.81 12.17 4.78
CA ARG A 75 4.41 13.51 4.68
C ARG A 75 3.51 14.57 4.07
N ASP A 76 2.57 14.18 3.22
CA ASP A 76 1.78 15.10 2.42
C ASP A 76 0.33 15.18 2.93
N ASP A 77 -0.35 16.27 2.58
CA ASP A 77 -1.68 16.54 3.10
C ASP A 77 -2.75 15.69 2.40
N LEU A 78 -3.63 15.08 3.19
CA LEU A 78 -4.80 14.36 2.70
C LEU A 78 -5.89 15.36 2.29
N ALA A 79 -5.85 15.80 1.03
CA ALA A 79 -6.90 16.63 0.43
C ALA A 79 -7.04 16.35 -1.07
N PRO A 80 -8.23 16.52 -1.67
CA PRO A 80 -8.41 16.38 -3.11
C PRO A 80 -7.38 17.20 -3.90
N GLY A 81 -6.79 16.60 -4.93
CA GLY A 81 -5.80 17.26 -5.78
C GLY A 81 -4.37 17.32 -5.21
N THR A 82 -4.12 16.89 -3.97
CA THR A 82 -2.75 16.79 -3.44
C THR A 82 -2.00 15.59 -4.00
N ARG A 83 -0.69 15.55 -3.77
CA ARG A 83 0.16 14.41 -4.13
C ARG A 83 -0.20 13.15 -3.32
N PHE A 84 -0.64 13.30 -2.06
CA PHE A 84 -1.27 12.23 -1.29
C PHE A 84 -2.45 11.63 -2.06
N TRP A 85 -3.41 12.48 -2.45
CA TRP A 85 -4.65 12.02 -3.07
C TRP A 85 -4.40 11.30 -4.39
N ARG A 86 -3.52 11.86 -5.24
CA ARG A 86 -3.09 11.20 -6.48
C ARG A 86 -2.42 9.85 -6.21
N SER A 87 -1.52 9.79 -5.22
CA SER A 87 -0.84 8.57 -4.80
C SER A 87 -1.84 7.50 -4.34
N LEU A 88 -2.78 7.85 -3.46
CA LEU A 88 -3.82 6.95 -2.97
C LEU A 88 -4.71 6.42 -4.10
N MET A 89 -5.16 7.31 -5.00
CA MET A 89 -6.00 6.93 -6.14
C MET A 89 -5.25 6.05 -7.13
N TYR A 90 -3.95 6.29 -7.33
CA TYR A 90 -3.10 5.43 -8.14
C TYR A 90 -3.02 4.02 -7.55
N THR A 91 -2.70 3.89 -6.26
CA THR A 91 -2.61 2.58 -5.59
C THR A 91 -3.94 1.84 -5.64
N ARG A 92 -5.06 2.54 -5.39
CA ARG A 92 -6.41 1.95 -5.50
C ARG A 92 -6.68 1.41 -6.90
N LYS A 93 -6.40 2.19 -7.95
CA LYS A 93 -6.59 1.76 -9.35
C LYS A 93 -5.67 0.60 -9.72
N ALA A 94 -4.44 0.60 -9.23
CA ALA A 94 -3.49 -0.49 -9.46
C ALA A 94 -3.99 -1.80 -8.84
N HIS A 95 -4.49 -1.77 -7.60
CA HIS A 95 -5.09 -2.94 -6.96
C HIS A 95 -6.37 -3.41 -7.66
N ASP A 96 -7.28 -2.49 -8.01
CA ASP A 96 -8.51 -2.83 -8.74
C ASP A 96 -8.20 -3.48 -10.11
N SER A 97 -7.25 -2.90 -10.86
CA SER A 97 -6.82 -3.46 -12.15
C SER A 97 -6.16 -4.83 -11.99
N ALA A 98 -5.28 -5.00 -10.99
CA ALA A 98 -4.63 -6.28 -10.73
C ALA A 98 -5.65 -7.35 -10.33
N SER A 99 -6.60 -7.02 -9.45
CA SER A 99 -7.65 -7.94 -9.01
C SER A 99 -8.56 -8.36 -10.17
N LYS A 100 -8.99 -7.41 -11.02
CA LYS A 100 -9.82 -7.72 -12.20
C LYS A 100 -9.10 -8.65 -13.17
N ARG A 101 -7.82 -8.36 -13.47
CA ARG A 101 -7.01 -9.18 -14.38
C ARG A 101 -6.76 -10.58 -13.82
N ALA A 102 -6.47 -10.67 -12.51
CA ALA A 102 -6.24 -11.94 -11.85
C ALA A 102 -7.52 -12.80 -11.87
N SER A 103 -8.67 -12.21 -11.52
CA SER A 103 -9.95 -12.89 -11.51
C SER A 103 -10.40 -13.36 -12.90
N ALA A 104 -10.04 -12.62 -13.96
CA ALA A 104 -10.33 -13.01 -15.33
C ALA A 104 -9.44 -14.16 -15.82
N ALA A 105 -8.25 -14.32 -15.23
CA ALA A 105 -7.30 -15.39 -15.61
C ALA A 105 -7.47 -16.65 -14.75
N THR A 106 -7.95 -16.52 -13.52
CA THR A 106 -8.17 -17.64 -12.59
C THR A 106 -9.31 -17.31 -11.66
N GLU A 107 -10.34 -18.15 -11.67
CA GLU A 107 -11.50 -18.00 -10.80
C GLU A 107 -11.08 -17.94 -9.33
N GLY A 108 -11.65 -17.00 -8.58
CA GLY A 108 -11.33 -16.78 -7.17
C GLY A 108 -10.00 -16.08 -6.88
N MET A 109 -9.14 -15.83 -7.88
CA MET A 109 -7.89 -15.06 -7.69
C MET A 109 -8.18 -13.56 -7.66
N ILE A 110 -8.50 -13.03 -6.49
CA ILE A 110 -8.82 -11.62 -6.26
C ILE A 110 -7.93 -10.99 -5.19
N ILE A 111 -7.91 -9.65 -5.15
CA ILE A 111 -7.49 -8.91 -3.95
C ILE A 111 -8.74 -8.62 -3.13
N SER A 112 -8.98 -9.39 -2.07
CA SER A 112 -10.14 -9.20 -1.20
C SER A 112 -9.92 -8.06 -0.20
N GLN A 113 -10.99 -7.59 0.45
CA GLN A 113 -10.83 -6.64 1.57
C GLN A 113 -10.07 -7.25 2.76
N ARG A 114 -10.17 -8.58 2.97
CA ARG A 114 -9.35 -9.29 3.96
C ARG A 114 -7.85 -9.13 3.64
N ASP A 115 -7.46 -9.32 2.38
CA ASP A 115 -6.07 -9.14 1.95
C ASP A 115 -5.61 -7.69 2.15
N MET A 116 -6.45 -6.72 1.83
CA MET A 116 -6.16 -5.30 2.05
C MET A 116 -5.92 -4.98 3.53
N VAL A 117 -6.74 -5.51 4.44
CA VAL A 117 -6.60 -5.31 5.89
C VAL A 117 -5.32 -5.98 6.41
N LEU A 118 -5.02 -7.21 5.99
CA LEU A 118 -3.79 -7.90 6.39
C LEU A 118 -2.54 -7.10 6.00
N VAL A 119 -2.50 -6.57 4.78
CA VAL A 119 -1.40 -5.71 4.33
C VAL A 119 -1.35 -4.43 5.15
N GLN A 120 -2.47 -3.74 5.39
CA GLN A 120 -2.52 -2.51 6.19
C GLN A 120 -2.02 -2.73 7.62
N PHE A 121 -2.42 -3.82 8.26
CA PHE A 121 -1.94 -4.21 9.59
C PHE A 121 -0.42 -4.37 9.60
N SER A 122 0.15 -4.98 8.56
CA SER A 122 1.61 -5.08 8.41
C SER A 122 2.34 -3.71 8.32
N PHE A 123 1.64 -2.62 7.98
CA PHE A 123 2.20 -1.27 7.91
C PHE A 123 1.98 -0.43 9.18
N ALA A 124 0.90 -0.68 9.92
CA ALA A 124 0.46 0.17 11.03
C ALA A 124 0.53 -0.51 12.41
N GLY A 125 0.65 -1.85 12.44
CA GLY A 125 0.57 -2.65 13.66
C GLY A 125 -0.85 -2.96 14.09
#